data_AF-A0A7W6HDH6-F1
#
_entry.id   AF-A0A7W6HDH6-F1
#
_cell.length_a   1.000
_cell.length_b   1.000
_cell.length_c   1.000
_cell.angle_alpha   90.00
_cell.angle_beta   90.00
_cell.angle_gamma   90.00
#
_symmetry.space_group_name_H-M   'P 1'
#
loop_
_entity.id
_entity.type
_entity.pdbx_description
1 polymer ?
#
loop_
_entity_poly.entity_id
_entity_poly.type
_entity_poly.pdbx_seq_one_letter_code
_entity_poly.pdbx_strand_id
1 'polypeptide(L)'
;MMLRLLFLLILPLSTAPLPGQAQDILSDRMTMPLADLERAVKNDHPYGYIILAVRKFQAGDKEEAVRWFYVGQLRWRFHIAANPDLPPDGDPALLASMLDGFGRPINEWVGGDVDGWIAFMQAALDWDEANHNGFTAKEDHPTEYRRVRNGLVELITSIRERREEIPGERERNGLENRVPTGSSR
;
A
#
# COMPACT_ATOMS: atom_id res chain seq x y z
N MET A 1 39.31 42.80 18.97
CA MET A 1 38.14 42.30 19.72
C MET A 1 36.96 42.23 18.77
N MET A 2 36.46 41.01 18.58
CA MET A 2 35.13 40.57 18.09
C MET A 2 34.61 41.07 16.73
N LEU A 3 34.85 40.26 15.69
CA LEU A 3 34.03 40.19 14.48
C LEU A 3 32.78 39.32 14.80
N ARG A 4 31.59 39.93 14.84
CA ARG A 4 30.32 39.20 14.94
C ARG A 4 29.94 38.66 13.56
N LEU A 5 30.08 37.35 13.35
CA LEU A 5 29.44 36.66 12.22
C LEU A 5 27.95 36.45 12.56
N LEU A 6 27.07 37.06 11.78
CA LEU A 6 25.63 36.80 11.79
C LEU A 6 25.40 35.56 10.90
N PHE A 7 25.19 34.38 11.51
CA PHE A 7 24.72 33.20 10.79
C PHE A 7 23.20 33.31 10.60
N LEU A 8 22.78 33.71 9.40
CA LEU A 8 21.39 33.58 8.95
C LEU A 8 21.14 32.09 8.65
N LEU A 9 20.53 31.42 9.62
CA LEU A 9 20.03 30.05 9.47
C LEU A 9 18.73 30.11 8.64
N ILE A 10 18.82 29.86 7.34
CA ILE A 10 17.65 29.64 6.48
C ILE A 10 17.22 28.19 6.73
N LEU A 11 16.23 28.01 7.61
CA LEU A 11 15.50 26.76 7.73
C LEU A 11 14.74 26.51 6.42
N PRO A 12 14.84 25.33 5.78
CA PRO A 12 13.95 24.99 4.69
C PRO A 12 12.52 24.93 5.27
N LEU A 13 11.63 25.75 4.71
CA LEU A 13 10.20 25.64 4.95
C LEU A 13 9.75 24.29 4.37
N SER A 14 9.68 23.25 5.21
CA SER A 14 8.93 22.06 4.85
C SER A 14 7.47 22.48 4.70
N THR A 15 7.01 22.60 3.46
CA THR A 15 5.61 22.90 3.13
C THR A 15 4.80 21.64 3.39
N ALA A 16 4.47 21.39 4.66
CA ALA A 16 3.36 20.50 4.98
C ALA A 16 2.08 21.13 4.36
N PRO A 17 1.28 20.39 3.60
CA PRO A 17 0.05 20.92 3.03
C PRO A 17 -0.89 21.38 4.14
N LEU A 18 -1.57 22.52 3.92
CA LEU A 18 -2.56 23.03 4.87
C LEU A 18 -3.73 22.05 5.02
N PRO A 19 -4.41 21.98 6.17
CA PRO A 19 -5.50 21.02 6.42
C PRO A 19 -6.60 21.00 5.34
N GLY A 20 -6.87 22.15 4.68
CA GLY A 20 -7.83 22.24 3.57
C GLY A 20 -7.36 21.56 2.28
N GLN A 21 -6.06 21.56 1.99
CA GLN A 21 -5.51 20.91 0.79
C GLN A 21 -5.53 19.39 0.91
N ALA A 22 -5.34 18.86 2.12
CA ALA A 22 -5.51 17.43 2.37
C ALA A 22 -6.95 17.00 2.09
N GLN A 23 -7.95 17.72 2.62
CA GLN A 23 -9.37 17.43 2.40
C GLN A 23 -9.76 17.47 0.91
N ASP A 24 -9.21 18.43 0.15
CA ASP A 24 -9.47 18.56 -1.29
C ASP A 24 -8.85 17.40 -2.10
N ILE A 25 -7.63 16.97 -1.77
CA ILE A 25 -6.98 15.81 -2.41
C ILE A 25 -7.75 14.51 -2.11
N LEU A 26 -8.24 14.33 -0.88
CA LEU A 26 -9.06 13.17 -0.51
C LEU A 26 -10.38 13.16 -1.30
N SER A 27 -11.04 14.33 -1.38
CA SER A 27 -12.34 14.49 -2.05
C SER A 27 -12.24 14.31 -3.57
N ASP A 28 -11.15 14.77 -4.18
CA ASP A 28 -10.88 14.60 -5.60
C ASP A 28 -10.68 13.12 -5.96
N ARG A 29 -9.84 12.38 -5.22
CA ARG A 29 -9.60 10.95 -5.48
C ARG A 29 -10.83 10.07 -5.28
N MET A 30 -11.74 10.46 -4.40
CA MET A 30 -12.99 9.73 -4.16
C MET A 30 -14.01 9.88 -5.30
N THR A 31 -13.95 10.99 -6.04
CA THR A 31 -14.92 11.32 -7.09
C THR A 31 -14.40 11.11 -8.51
N MET A 32 -13.07 11.11 -8.69
CA MET A 32 -12.39 10.82 -9.96
C MET A 32 -12.84 9.48 -10.57
N PRO A 33 -13.02 9.35 -11.90
CA PRO A 33 -13.28 8.06 -12.54
C PRO A 33 -12.18 7.03 -12.23
N LEU A 34 -12.55 5.76 -12.02
CA LEU A 34 -11.59 4.72 -11.62
C LEU A 34 -10.40 4.57 -12.59
N ALA A 35 -10.66 4.68 -13.89
CA ALA A 35 -9.61 4.61 -14.91
C ALA A 35 -8.65 5.80 -14.86
N ASP A 36 -9.13 6.98 -14.47
CA ASP A 36 -8.30 8.17 -14.31
C ASP A 36 -7.46 8.07 -13.04
N LEU A 37 -8.08 7.61 -11.95
CA LEU A 37 -7.38 7.37 -10.68
C LEU A 37 -6.27 6.33 -10.86
N GLU A 38 -6.54 5.23 -11.56
CA GLU A 38 -5.55 4.19 -11.85
C GLU A 38 -4.33 4.70 -12.64
N ARG A 39 -4.54 5.67 -13.54
CA ARG A 39 -3.43 6.34 -14.24
C ARG A 39 -2.67 7.28 -13.32
N ALA A 40 -3.40 8.06 -12.51
CA ALA A 40 -2.82 9.07 -11.63
C ALA A 40 -1.93 8.46 -10.53
N VAL A 41 -2.36 7.35 -9.91
CA VAL A 41 -1.66 6.77 -8.75
C VAL A 41 -0.19 6.45 -9.01
N LYS A 42 0.19 6.14 -10.26
CA LYS A 42 1.56 5.78 -10.65
C LYS A 42 2.63 6.83 -10.29
N ASN A 43 2.21 8.09 -10.20
CA ASN A 43 3.09 9.23 -9.92
C ASN A 43 2.68 9.99 -8.64
N ASP A 44 1.83 9.39 -7.81
CA ASP A 44 1.18 10.09 -6.71
C ASP A 44 1.44 9.38 -5.37
N HIS A 45 1.13 10.08 -4.27
CA HIS A 45 1.22 9.57 -2.91
C HIS A 45 0.53 8.20 -2.78
N PRO A 46 1.17 7.20 -2.13
CA PRO A 46 0.67 5.83 -2.00
C PRO A 46 -0.76 5.68 -1.46
N TYR A 47 -1.26 6.68 -0.73
CA TYR A 47 -2.66 6.81 -0.35
C TYR A 47 -3.66 6.59 -1.51
N GLY A 48 -3.34 7.08 -2.72
CA GLY A 48 -4.23 6.97 -3.86
C GLY A 48 -4.47 5.52 -4.29
N TYR A 49 -3.47 4.65 -4.14
CA TYR A 49 -3.60 3.23 -4.42
C TYR A 49 -4.59 2.54 -3.49
N ILE A 50 -4.57 2.91 -2.21
CA ILE A 50 -5.49 2.34 -1.23
C ILE A 50 -6.93 2.78 -1.54
N ILE A 51 -7.12 4.03 -1.93
CA ILE A 51 -8.45 4.52 -2.37
C ILE A 51 -8.91 3.84 -3.65
N LEU A 52 -8.02 3.66 -4.63
CA LEU A 52 -8.32 2.90 -5.84
C LEU A 52 -8.77 1.49 -5.50
N ALA A 53 -8.03 0.80 -4.64
CA ALA A 53 -8.36 -0.55 -4.18
C ALA A 53 -9.73 -0.61 -3.51
N VAL A 54 -10.00 0.29 -2.55
CA VAL A 54 -11.29 0.36 -1.84
C VAL A 54 -12.45 0.57 -2.81
N ARG A 55 -12.30 1.53 -3.73
CA ARG A 55 -13.37 1.86 -4.67
C ARG A 55 -13.62 0.72 -5.68
N LYS A 56 -12.57 0.06 -6.18
CA LYS A 56 -12.72 -1.15 -7.00
C LYS A 56 -13.38 -2.28 -6.22
N PHE A 57 -13.03 -2.46 -4.94
CA PHE A 57 -13.63 -3.47 -4.09
C PHE A 57 -15.13 -3.22 -3.90
N GLN A 58 -15.53 -1.96 -3.69
CA GLN A 58 -16.93 -1.54 -3.57
C GLN A 58 -17.70 -1.71 -4.89
N ALA A 59 -17.04 -1.51 -6.03
CA ALA A 59 -17.62 -1.72 -7.36
C ALA A 59 -17.73 -3.21 -7.76
N GLY A 60 -17.24 -4.14 -6.93
CA GLY A 60 -17.28 -5.58 -7.19
C GLY A 60 -16.06 -6.13 -7.94
N ASP A 61 -15.12 -5.27 -8.32
CA ASP A 61 -13.86 -5.65 -8.99
C ASP A 61 -12.81 -6.07 -7.94
N LYS A 62 -13.07 -7.22 -7.30
CA LYS A 62 -12.35 -7.67 -6.09
C LYS A 62 -10.90 -8.05 -6.37
N GLU A 63 -10.62 -8.71 -7.49
CA GLU A 63 -9.26 -9.11 -7.86
C GLU A 63 -8.38 -7.89 -8.11
N GLU A 64 -8.89 -6.92 -8.87
CA GLU A 64 -8.15 -5.71 -9.16
C GLU A 64 -8.00 -4.82 -7.91
N ALA A 65 -8.99 -4.83 -7.02
CA ALA A 65 -8.85 -4.23 -5.71
C ALA A 65 -7.70 -4.82 -4.90
N VAL A 66 -7.60 -6.15 -4.82
CA VAL A 66 -6.50 -6.83 -4.11
C VAL A 66 -5.15 -6.49 -4.74
N ARG A 67 -5.07 -6.48 -6.08
CA ARG A 67 -3.85 -6.07 -6.81
C ARG A 67 -3.40 -4.68 -6.34
N TRP A 68 -4.26 -3.68 -6.44
CA TRP A 68 -3.91 -2.30 -6.07
C TRP A 68 -3.68 -2.14 -4.56
N PHE A 69 -4.35 -2.93 -3.73
CA PHE A 69 -4.15 -2.92 -2.29
C PHE A 69 -2.73 -3.36 -1.90
N TYR A 70 -2.21 -4.45 -2.49
CA TYR A 70 -0.85 -4.89 -2.22
C TYR A 70 0.22 -3.99 -2.84
N VAL A 71 0.00 -3.48 -4.06
CA VAL A 71 0.90 -2.48 -4.67
C VAL A 71 0.95 -1.20 -3.81
N GLY A 72 -0.20 -0.71 -3.38
CA GLY A 72 -0.30 0.48 -2.55
C GLY A 72 0.40 0.31 -1.20
N GLN A 73 0.17 -0.81 -0.52
CA GLN A 73 0.87 -1.12 0.72
C GLN A 73 2.38 -1.20 0.54
N LEU A 74 2.85 -1.87 -0.50
CA LEU A 74 4.28 -2.00 -0.78
C LEU A 74 4.92 -0.62 -0.99
N ARG A 75 4.33 0.22 -1.84
CA ARG A 75 4.82 1.56 -2.12
C ARG A 75 4.73 2.49 -0.91
N TRP A 76 3.70 2.37 -0.10
CA TRP A 76 3.55 3.19 1.11
C TRP A 76 4.57 2.82 2.19
N ARG A 77 4.73 1.52 2.45
CA ARG A 77 5.76 1.05 3.38
C ARG A 77 7.15 1.45 2.92
N PHE A 78 7.40 1.44 1.61
CA PHE A 78 8.65 1.94 1.06
C PHE A 78 8.81 3.45 1.27
N HIS A 79 7.79 4.26 0.99
CA HIS A 79 7.83 5.70 1.26
C HIS A 79 8.17 6.00 2.73
N ILE A 80 7.50 5.34 3.67
CA ILE A 80 7.76 5.51 5.10
C ILE A 80 9.20 5.08 5.45
N ALA A 81 9.65 3.95 4.90
CA ALA A 81 11.00 3.44 5.13
C ALA A 81 12.08 4.40 4.61
N ALA A 82 11.85 5.03 3.45
CA ALA A 82 12.74 5.99 2.81
C ALA A 82 12.79 7.35 3.52
N ASN A 83 11.81 7.65 4.37
CA ASN A 83 11.65 8.94 5.06
C ASN A 83 11.51 8.71 6.58
N PRO A 84 12.60 8.34 7.28
CA PRO A 84 12.55 7.95 8.70
C PRO A 84 12.16 9.10 9.64
N ASP A 85 12.28 10.36 9.20
CA ASP A 85 11.95 11.55 9.98
C ASP A 85 10.49 11.98 9.84
N LEU A 86 9.65 11.20 9.15
CA LEU A 86 8.21 11.48 9.07
C LEU A 86 7.59 11.52 10.47
N PRO A 87 6.67 12.46 10.74
CA PRO A 87 5.93 12.49 11.99
C PRO A 87 5.22 11.15 12.23
N PRO A 88 5.31 10.55 13.44
CA PRO A 88 4.65 9.29 13.74
C PRO A 88 3.12 9.32 13.54
N ASP A 89 2.50 10.49 13.73
CA ASP A 89 1.08 10.77 13.54
C ASP A 89 0.71 11.20 12.11
N GLY A 90 1.69 11.28 11.20
CA GLY A 90 1.49 11.50 9.78
C GLY A 90 1.26 10.18 9.03
N ASP A 91 2.06 9.98 8.00
CA ASP A 91 1.99 8.84 7.08
C ASP A 91 1.96 7.45 7.74
N PRO A 92 2.79 7.16 8.77
CA PRO A 92 2.72 5.89 9.48
C PRO A 92 1.36 5.62 10.13
N ALA A 93 0.81 6.60 10.85
CA ALA A 93 -0.50 6.50 11.47
C ALA A 93 -1.63 6.43 10.44
N LEU A 94 -1.52 7.20 9.35
CA LEU A 94 -2.51 7.18 8.27
C LEU A 94 -2.55 5.82 7.57
N LEU A 95 -1.40 5.24 7.23
CA LEU A 95 -1.34 3.88 6.69
C LEU A 95 -1.97 2.89 7.66
N ALA A 96 -1.61 2.93 8.95
CA ALA A 96 -2.17 2.02 9.95
C ALA A 96 -3.71 2.11 10.02
N SER A 97 -4.26 3.32 10.06
CA SER A 97 -5.71 3.54 10.06
C SER A 97 -6.39 2.99 8.80
N MET A 98 -5.79 3.19 7.63
CA MET A 98 -6.32 2.67 6.37
C MET A 98 -6.32 1.14 6.32
N LEU A 99 -5.25 0.49 6.81
CA LEU A 99 -5.17 -0.97 6.83
C LEU A 99 -6.14 -1.59 7.84
N ASP A 100 -6.38 -0.93 8.96
CA ASP A 100 -7.38 -1.39 9.94
C ASP A 100 -8.82 -1.23 9.40
N GLY A 101 -9.15 -0.06 8.86
CA GLY A 101 -10.50 0.25 8.40
C GLY A 101 -10.90 -0.43 7.08
N PHE A 102 -9.99 -0.46 6.11
CA PHE A 102 -10.27 -0.95 4.75
C PHE A 102 -9.55 -2.24 4.41
N GLY A 103 -8.45 -2.56 5.08
CA GLY A 103 -7.68 -3.77 4.81
C GLY A 103 -8.42 -5.04 5.23
N ARG A 104 -9.21 -5.00 6.32
CA ARG A 104 -9.94 -6.17 6.81
C ARG A 104 -10.84 -6.83 5.75
N PRO A 105 -11.81 -6.15 5.12
CA PRO A 105 -12.69 -6.79 4.13
C PRO A 105 -11.92 -7.30 2.90
N ILE A 106 -10.86 -6.62 2.48
CA ILE A 106 -10.01 -7.04 1.36
C ILE A 106 -9.21 -8.30 1.73
N ASN A 107 -8.62 -8.34 2.94
CA ASN A 107 -7.83 -9.46 3.44
C ASN A 107 -8.69 -10.69 3.74
N GLU A 108 -9.87 -10.48 4.32
CA GLU A 108 -10.86 -11.55 4.53
C GLU A 108 -11.30 -12.16 3.21
N TRP A 109 -11.54 -11.31 2.20
CA TRP A 109 -11.78 -11.78 0.85
C TRP A 109 -10.54 -12.53 0.36
N VAL A 110 -9.40 -11.91 0.08
CA VAL A 110 -8.27 -12.59 -0.58
C VAL A 110 -7.84 -13.88 0.14
N GLY A 111 -7.83 -13.91 1.48
CA GLY A 111 -7.44 -15.09 2.25
C GLY A 111 -8.37 -16.30 2.10
N GLY A 112 -9.55 -16.13 1.49
CA GLY A 112 -10.43 -17.24 1.12
C GLY A 112 -9.83 -18.14 0.03
N ASP A 113 -8.88 -17.63 -0.75
CA ASP A 113 -8.11 -18.39 -1.72
C ASP A 113 -6.62 -18.21 -1.41
N VAL A 114 -6.02 -19.17 -0.73
CA VAL A 114 -4.63 -19.07 -0.25
C VAL A 114 -3.62 -18.98 -1.40
N ASP A 115 -3.85 -19.72 -2.49
CA ASP A 115 -2.97 -19.66 -3.67
C ASP A 115 -3.13 -18.34 -4.40
N GLY A 116 -4.37 -17.90 -4.59
CA GLY A 116 -4.67 -16.59 -5.14
C GLY A 116 -4.03 -15.48 -4.31
N TRP A 117 -4.08 -15.58 -2.98
CA TRP A 117 -3.46 -14.62 -2.09
C TRP A 117 -1.94 -14.52 -2.29
N ILE A 118 -1.25 -15.65 -2.33
CA ILE A 118 0.18 -15.72 -2.65
C ILE A 118 0.46 -15.09 -4.02
N ALA A 119 -0.35 -15.44 -5.03
CA ALA A 119 -0.19 -14.95 -6.39
C ALA A 119 -0.37 -13.43 -6.50
N PHE A 120 -1.33 -12.85 -5.79
CA PHE A 120 -1.54 -11.39 -5.77
C PHE A 120 -0.37 -10.64 -5.15
N MET A 121 0.19 -11.15 -4.04
CA MET A 121 1.35 -10.52 -3.41
C MET A 121 2.60 -10.62 -4.30
N GLN A 122 2.81 -11.76 -4.96
CA GLN A 122 3.89 -11.91 -5.94
C GLN A 122 3.70 -10.96 -7.12
N ALA A 123 2.49 -10.89 -7.68
CA ALA A 123 2.17 -9.97 -8.77
C ALA A 123 2.38 -8.50 -8.38
N ALA A 124 2.16 -8.13 -7.11
CA ALA A 124 2.46 -6.79 -6.62
C ALA A 124 3.97 -6.51 -6.58
N LEU A 125 4.79 -7.47 -6.16
CA LEU A 125 6.25 -7.37 -6.21
C LEU A 125 6.76 -7.21 -7.65
N ASP A 126 6.25 -8.03 -8.57
CA ASP A 126 6.67 -8.05 -9.97
C ASP A 126 6.24 -6.75 -10.68
N TRP A 127 4.99 -6.33 -10.45
CA TRP A 127 4.47 -5.09 -11.00
C TRP A 127 5.25 -3.89 -10.48
N ASP A 128 5.50 -3.83 -9.17
CA ASP A 128 6.25 -2.73 -8.59
C ASP A 128 7.66 -2.68 -9.17
N GLU A 129 8.35 -3.80 -9.34
CA GLU A 129 9.67 -3.86 -9.97
C GLU A 129 9.67 -3.31 -11.40
N ALA A 130 8.72 -3.75 -12.23
CA ALA A 130 8.61 -3.38 -13.63
C ALA A 130 8.14 -1.93 -13.87
N ASN A 131 7.59 -1.25 -12.86
CA ASN A 131 7.00 0.08 -13.02
C ASN A 131 7.76 1.14 -12.23
N HIS A 132 8.01 2.30 -12.83
CA HIS A 132 8.57 3.44 -12.12
C HIS A 132 7.70 3.83 -10.91
N ASN A 133 8.33 4.31 -9.84
CA ASN A 133 7.67 4.90 -8.69
C ASN A 133 7.88 6.40 -8.73
N GLY A 134 6.90 7.13 -9.27
CA GLY A 134 7.02 8.59 -9.47
C GLY A 134 6.91 9.42 -8.19
N PHE A 135 6.57 8.80 -7.05
CA PHE A 135 6.47 9.51 -5.76
C PHE A 135 7.71 9.32 -4.89
N THR A 136 8.21 8.09 -4.76
CA THR A 136 9.45 7.77 -4.05
C THR A 136 10.38 7.02 -4.99
N ALA A 137 11.47 7.65 -5.44
CA ALA A 137 12.42 7.01 -6.35
C ALA A 137 13.09 5.80 -5.68
N LYS A 138 13.11 4.65 -6.37
CA LYS A 138 13.66 3.40 -5.82
C LYS A 138 15.17 3.43 -5.76
N GLU A 139 15.75 4.12 -6.74
CA GLU A 139 17.17 4.24 -6.98
C GLU A 139 17.86 5.07 -5.90
N ASP A 140 17.14 6.04 -5.32
CA ASP A 140 17.62 6.92 -4.26
C ASP A 140 17.62 6.23 -2.88
N HIS A 141 16.78 5.21 -2.69
CA HIS A 141 16.61 4.50 -1.42
C HIS A 141 16.68 2.96 -1.58
N PRO A 142 17.77 2.41 -2.14
CA PRO A 142 17.83 1.02 -2.56
C PRO A 142 17.82 0.03 -1.38
N THR A 143 18.30 0.44 -0.21
CA THR A 143 18.34 -0.40 1.00
C THR A 143 16.94 -0.56 1.58
N GLU A 144 16.22 0.55 1.72
CA GLU A 144 14.85 0.62 2.22
C GLU A 144 13.90 -0.10 1.28
N TYR A 145 14.09 0.08 -0.03
CA TYR A 145 13.33 -0.61 -1.07
C TYR A 145 13.47 -2.13 -0.96
N ARG A 146 14.71 -2.65 -0.90
CA ARG A 146 14.95 -4.09 -0.73
C ARG A 146 14.37 -4.61 0.58
N ARG A 147 14.56 -3.89 1.70
CA ARG A 147 14.05 -4.29 3.01
C ARG A 147 12.53 -4.46 2.99
N VAL A 148 11.81 -3.50 2.42
CA VAL A 148 10.34 -3.55 2.36
C VAL A 148 9.85 -4.68 1.46
N ARG A 149 10.49 -4.90 0.30
CA ARG A 149 10.18 -6.04 -0.58
C ARG A 149 10.41 -7.38 0.10
N ASN A 150 11.53 -7.52 0.81
CA ASN A 150 11.84 -8.75 1.55
C ASN A 150 10.77 -9.07 2.60
N GLY A 151 10.22 -8.06 3.29
CA GLY A 151 9.11 -8.28 4.23
C GLY A 151 7.86 -8.87 3.57
N LEU A 152 7.55 -8.50 2.33
CA LEU A 152 6.43 -9.11 1.58
C LEU A 152 6.77 -10.53 1.11
N VAL A 153 8.03 -10.79 0.73
CA VAL A 153 8.52 -12.14 0.39
C VAL A 153 8.46 -13.08 1.60
N GLU A 154 8.81 -12.59 2.80
CA GLU A 154 8.70 -13.32 4.06
C GLU A 154 7.24 -13.63 4.39
N LEU A 155 6.33 -12.67 4.20
CA LEU A 155 4.88 -12.92 4.37
C LEU A 155 4.37 -13.99 3.40
N ILE A 156 4.75 -13.92 2.12
CA ILE A 156 4.41 -14.95 1.12
C ILE A 156 4.92 -16.33 1.57
N THR A 157 6.16 -16.39 2.06
CA THR A 157 6.77 -17.63 2.54
C THR A 157 5.99 -18.20 3.73
N SER A 158 5.67 -17.37 4.72
CA SER A 158 4.89 -17.77 5.89
C SER A 158 3.50 -18.29 5.53
N ILE A 159 2.81 -17.64 4.58
CA ILE A 159 1.49 -18.09 4.11
C ILE A 159 1.61 -19.42 3.36
N ARG A 160 2.67 -19.60 2.57
CA ARG A 160 2.93 -20.87 1.86
C ARG A 160 3.21 -22.02 2.82
N GLU A 161 4.00 -21.79 3.86
CA GLU A 161 4.30 -22.80 4.89
C GLU A 161 3.03 -23.22 5.65
N ARG A 162 2.09 -22.29 5.85
CA ARG A 162 0.82 -22.53 6.56
C ARG A 162 -0.35 -22.82 5.63
N ARG A 163 -0.08 -23.08 4.35
CA ARG A 163 -1.11 -23.15 3.29
C ARG A 163 -2.24 -24.12 3.61
N GLU A 164 -1.91 -25.26 4.22
CA GLU A 164 -2.88 -26.30 4.58
C GLU A 164 -3.64 -26.01 5.87
N GLU A 165 -3.08 -25.16 6.75
CA GLU A 165 -3.67 -24.81 8.05
C GLU A 165 -4.70 -23.69 7.94
N ILE A 166 -4.44 -22.72 7.05
CA ILE A 166 -5.23 -21.49 6.90
C ILE A 166 -6.73 -21.79 6.65
N PRO A 167 -7.14 -22.71 5.76
CA PRO A 167 -8.56 -23.00 5.55
C PRO A 167 -9.29 -23.44 6.83
N GLY A 168 -8.63 -24.27 7.65
CA GLY A 168 -9.19 -24.73 8.92
C GLY A 168 -9.27 -23.61 9.96
N GLU A 169 -8.30 -22.71 10.01
CA GLU A 169 -8.36 -21.50 10.87
C GLU A 169 -9.51 -20.58 10.46
N ARG A 170 -9.70 -20.39 9.16
CA ARG A 170 -10.77 -19.56 8.61
C ARG A 170 -12.14 -20.11 8.98
N GLU A 171 -12.36 -21.41 8.81
CA GLU A 171 -13.61 -22.08 9.21
C GLU A 171 -13.90 -21.90 10.70
N ARG A 172 -12.90 -22.08 11.57
CA ARG A 172 -13.04 -21.85 13.02
C ARG A 172 -13.45 -20.41 13.36
N ASN A 173 -13.07 -19.46 12.50
CA ASN A 173 -13.40 -18.05 12.65
C ASN A 173 -14.65 -17.61 11.86
N GLY A 174 -15.38 -18.55 11.24
CA GLY A 174 -16.57 -18.24 10.45
C GLY A 174 -16.30 -17.53 9.13
N LEU A 175 -15.08 -17.63 8.61
CA LEU A 175 -14.66 -17.00 7.35
C LEU A 175 -14.79 -17.99 6.18
N GLU A 176 -15.21 -17.48 5.03
CA GLU A 176 -15.40 -18.27 3.81
C GLU A 176 -14.07 -18.79 3.23
N ASN A 177 -14.00 -20.06 2.84
CA ASN A 177 -12.96 -20.59 1.96
C ASN A 177 -13.48 -20.63 0.53
N ARG A 178 -12.90 -19.83 -0.37
CA ARG A 178 -13.24 -19.80 -1.80
C ARG A 178 -12.40 -20.82 -2.55
N VAL A 179 -13.07 -21.60 -3.39
CA VAL A 179 -12.40 -22.51 -4.32
C VAL A 179 -12.00 -21.69 -5.56
N PRO A 180 -10.79 -21.87 -6.12
CA PRO A 180 -10.42 -21.21 -7.37
C PRO A 180 -11.47 -21.52 -8.44
N THR A 181 -12.06 -20.48 -9.03
CA THR A 181 -12.96 -20.61 -10.18
C THR A 181 -12.13 -21.06 -11.39
N GLY A 182 -11.90 -22.36 -11.50
CA GLY A 182 -11.08 -22.94 -12.56
C GLY A 182 -10.93 -24.46 -12.54
N SER A 183 -11.18 -25.16 -11.43
CA SER A 183 -11.25 -26.64 -11.43
C SER A 183 -12.65 -27.13 -11.79
N SER A 184 -13.02 -26.95 -13.05
CA SER A 184 -13.96 -27.90 -13.67
C SER A 184 -13.18 -29.20 -13.90
N ARG A 185 -13.76 -30.30 -13.42
CA ARG A 185 -13.22 -31.66 -13.45
C ARG A 185 -12.73 -32.11 -14.81
#